data_AF-A0A7X7XJY4-F1
#
_entry.id   AF-A0A7X7XJY4-F1
#
_cell.length_a   1.000
_cell.length_b   1.000
_cell.length_c   1.000
_cell.angle_alpha   90.00
_cell.angle_beta   90.00
_cell.angle_gamma   90.00
#
_symmetry.space_group_name_H-M   'P 1'
#
loop_
_entity.id
_entity.type
_entity.pdbx_description
1 polymer ?
#
loop_
_entity_poly.entity_id
_entity_poly.type
_entity_poly.pdbx_seq_one_letter_code
_entity_poly.pdbx_strand_id
1 'polypeptide(L)'
;MSDRYGLGLIRVLPDFSGDQSSELFVRVGDRGPEAGRVDRFAFLPDSRVVDRGSLAGAFPGGRYLLTGASPEGDAALRSWLASRGVSATWVEADPAAFGRLLGAQPALLTSLAALGGLVLALSLYWLTVRARSRALRVLGGVPVARIQLEDGAQHALLTTGGALVGLVLLSVAVGFFEGWAFVPVMATVQAAFSLALVGVSAGGTAVLMATAWPTAEALAHRTDPVARLRTATSLLMLTTFLVTLFALGPAARGLDQSRRLADQQATWRRLADQVVLVLDVPPGEEGALSPGLRRVLGESDAKGDLAFSYGWRAGEDQAVAPTVDGYDAIGFVNQRWLDVTGRGITGPDRAASGAPPEAVAALRSWLDPNLAIWLADGATPVERWWSKCAVLSVEGPDAVVLSKAGGGELVFPRRALVIVVPEVATTFNDDFLLSVASTRNITLPELDPTQRAVRAAGLADKVQVRFAAQDGVLLAQYVAFEALMLATSLAALVVAFLVSAFISALITATLGARAGFIRRTTGRPWARIVLPRLTTPLLLGVGIGGTVSAVTARDSRPWVVAAVLLGGFAVTVFTWGSAVHAFRRAVRRTL
;
A
#
# COMPACT_ATOMS: atom_id res chain seq x y z
N MET A 1 30.18 21.41 -14.72
CA MET A 1 29.98 22.04 -13.38
C MET A 1 30.23 21.04 -12.27
N SER A 2 29.62 19.84 -12.31
CA SER A 2 29.96 18.78 -11.33
C SER A 2 31.47 18.49 -11.34
N ASP A 3 32.07 18.39 -12.53
CA ASP A 3 33.51 18.14 -12.68
C ASP A 3 34.38 19.24 -12.08
N ARG A 4 33.91 20.50 -12.11
CA ARG A 4 34.60 21.66 -11.52
C ARG A 4 34.70 21.56 -9.99
N TYR A 5 33.69 20.97 -9.36
CA TYR A 5 33.61 20.83 -7.90
C TYR A 5 34.05 19.45 -7.39
N GLY A 6 34.64 18.60 -8.24
CA GLY A 6 35.03 17.26 -7.80
C GLY A 6 33.91 16.22 -7.84
N LEU A 7 32.70 16.59 -8.24
CA LEU A 7 31.49 15.80 -8.04
C LEU A 7 31.12 15.01 -9.31
N GLY A 8 30.69 13.76 -9.13
CA GLY A 8 30.00 13.01 -10.18
C GLY A 8 28.50 13.21 -10.04
N LEU A 9 27.87 13.84 -11.02
CA LEU A 9 26.43 14.10 -11.01
C LEU A 9 25.74 13.15 -12.00
N ILE A 10 24.79 12.36 -11.48
CA ILE A 10 24.03 11.39 -12.26
C ILE A 10 22.57 11.78 -12.21
N ARG A 11 21.96 11.95 -13.37
CA ARG A 11 20.53 12.20 -13.51
C ARG A 11 19.80 10.85 -13.56
N VAL A 12 18.72 10.71 -12.78
CA VAL A 12 17.82 9.55 -12.91
C VAL A 12 16.71 9.92 -13.88
N LEU A 13 16.57 9.16 -14.96
CA LEU A 13 15.46 9.24 -15.92
C LEU A 13 14.82 7.86 -16.06
N PRO A 14 13.54 7.74 -16.40
CA PRO A 14 12.97 6.50 -16.94
C PRO A 14 13.54 6.17 -18.33
N ASP A 15 13.59 4.88 -18.66
CA ASP A 15 13.95 4.37 -19.98
C ASP A 15 12.70 4.20 -20.85
N PHE A 16 12.55 5.05 -21.86
CA PHE A 16 11.44 4.96 -22.81
C PHE A 16 11.78 4.17 -24.08
N SER A 17 13.03 3.74 -24.23
CA SER A 17 13.52 3.07 -25.44
C SER A 17 13.59 1.53 -25.35
N GLY A 18 13.10 0.95 -24.24
CA GLY A 18 13.12 -0.48 -23.91
C GLY A 18 11.79 -1.00 -23.33
N ASP A 19 11.81 -1.85 -22.30
CA ASP A 19 10.63 -2.43 -21.62
C ASP A 19 9.85 -1.41 -20.74
N GLN A 20 10.06 -0.11 -20.98
CA GLN A 20 9.32 1.03 -20.42
C GLN A 20 9.14 1.05 -18.89
N SER A 21 10.00 0.33 -18.17
CA SER A 21 9.91 0.13 -16.72
C SER A 21 11.25 0.30 -15.99
N SER A 22 12.37 0.40 -16.72
CA SER A 22 13.72 0.60 -16.19
C SER A 22 14.07 2.07 -16.05
N GLU A 23 15.01 2.37 -15.15
CA GLU A 23 15.61 3.71 -14.99
C GLU A 23 16.93 3.79 -15.77
N LEU A 24 17.13 4.89 -16.49
CA LEU A 24 18.41 5.36 -17.04
C LEU A 24 19.13 6.23 -16.02
N PHE A 25 20.39 5.91 -15.77
CA PHE A 25 21.32 6.75 -15.02
C PHE A 25 22.16 7.55 -16.01
N VAL A 26 21.79 8.80 -16.27
CA VAL A 26 22.49 9.62 -17.24
C VAL A 26 23.61 10.41 -16.58
N ARG A 27 24.85 10.17 -17.00
CA ARG A 27 26.01 10.89 -16.49
C ARG A 27 26.01 12.32 -17.06
N VAL A 28 26.03 13.33 -16.18
CA VAL A 28 25.97 14.75 -16.57
C VAL A 28 27.36 15.33 -16.85
N GLY A 29 28.37 14.88 -16.09
CA GLY A 29 29.78 15.28 -16.24
C GLY A 29 30.68 14.12 -16.69
N ASP A 30 31.98 14.34 -16.62
CA ASP A 30 32.99 13.30 -16.95
C ASP A 30 33.25 12.37 -15.76
N ARG A 31 33.00 12.83 -14.52
CA ARG A 31 33.08 12.01 -13.31
C ARG A 31 31.79 11.24 -13.04
N GLY A 32 31.93 9.96 -12.69
CA GLY A 32 30.83 9.06 -12.34
C GLY A 32 31.12 7.61 -12.77
N PRO A 33 30.22 6.66 -12.46
CA PRO A 33 30.32 5.29 -12.94
C PRO A 33 30.32 5.24 -14.47
N GLU A 34 31.05 4.28 -15.05
CA GLU A 34 31.13 4.08 -16.49
C GLU A 34 29.79 3.62 -17.08
N ALA A 35 29.64 3.78 -18.39
CA ALA A 35 28.49 3.27 -19.12
C ALA A 35 28.42 1.74 -18.94
N GLY A 36 27.27 1.26 -18.50
CA GLY A 36 27.14 -0.14 -18.11
C GLY A 36 25.81 -0.45 -17.46
N ARG A 37 25.56 -1.73 -17.23
CA ARG A 37 24.36 -2.21 -16.54
C ARG A 37 24.50 -1.98 -15.03
N VAL A 38 23.43 -1.50 -14.42
CA VAL A 38 23.28 -1.34 -12.97
C VAL A 38 22.21 -2.31 -12.55
N ASP A 39 22.64 -3.40 -11.90
CA ASP A 39 21.69 -4.36 -11.35
C ASP A 39 20.81 -3.65 -10.32
N ARG A 40 19.53 -4.03 -10.29
CA ARG A 40 18.54 -3.47 -9.36
C ARG A 40 18.03 -4.57 -8.45
N PHE A 41 17.60 -4.17 -7.25
CA PHE A 41 17.07 -5.10 -6.27
C PHE A 41 15.58 -5.40 -6.54
N ALA A 42 15.18 -6.67 -6.41
CA ALA A 42 13.83 -7.21 -6.59
C ALA A 42 13.35 -7.16 -8.05
N PHE A 43 12.03 -7.16 -8.25
CA PHE A 43 11.38 -7.13 -9.57
C PHE A 43 11.54 -5.79 -10.31
N LEU A 44 12.48 -4.94 -9.90
CA LEU A 44 12.83 -3.73 -10.61
C LEU A 44 13.71 -4.13 -11.79
N PRO A 45 13.33 -3.78 -13.03
CA PRO A 45 14.16 -4.07 -14.18
C PRO A 45 15.50 -3.35 -14.06
N ASP A 46 16.55 -4.01 -14.55
CA ASP A 46 17.91 -3.50 -14.48
C ASP A 46 18.01 -2.12 -15.13
N SER A 47 18.78 -1.26 -14.49
CA SER A 47 19.06 0.07 -14.98
C SER A 47 20.31 0.08 -15.84
N ARG A 48 20.53 1.15 -16.60
CA ARG A 48 21.77 1.35 -17.35
C ARG A 48 22.30 2.76 -17.16
N VAL A 49 23.62 2.86 -17.00
CA VAL A 49 24.34 4.13 -17.09
C VAL A 49 24.53 4.45 -18.56
N VAL A 50 24.03 5.61 -18.96
CA VAL A 50 24.13 6.12 -20.34
C VAL A 50 24.82 7.47 -20.33
N ASP A 51 25.41 7.82 -21.48
CA ASP A 51 26.14 9.05 -21.63
C ASP A 51 25.20 10.26 -21.81
N ARG A 52 25.76 11.47 -21.67
CA ARG A 52 25.03 12.74 -21.72
C ARG A 52 24.11 12.94 -22.93
N GLY A 53 24.32 12.20 -24.02
CA GLY A 53 23.46 12.23 -25.21
C GLY A 53 22.00 11.91 -24.90
N SER A 54 21.73 11.08 -23.90
CA SER A 54 20.36 10.76 -23.44
C SER A 54 19.71 11.88 -22.62
N LEU A 55 20.42 12.97 -22.31
CA LEU A 55 19.82 14.21 -21.78
C LEU A 55 19.17 15.05 -22.88
N ALA A 56 19.37 14.72 -24.16
CA ALA A 56 18.71 15.42 -25.26
C ALA A 56 17.18 15.31 -25.10
N GLY A 57 16.53 16.42 -24.79
CA GLY A 57 15.08 16.47 -24.52
C GLY A 57 14.68 16.24 -23.06
N ALA A 58 15.61 15.91 -22.16
CA ALA A 58 15.36 15.76 -20.72
C ALA A 58 15.50 17.11 -19.97
N PHE A 59 14.53 17.42 -19.11
CA PHE A 59 14.54 18.65 -18.33
C PHE A 59 15.61 18.65 -17.22
N PRO A 60 16.20 19.82 -16.90
CA PRO A 60 17.22 19.96 -15.84
C PRO A 60 16.65 19.89 -14.41
N GLY A 61 15.34 20.01 -14.19
CA GLY A 61 14.72 19.84 -12.85
C GLY A 61 14.37 18.38 -12.57
N GLY A 62 14.66 17.83 -11.38
CA GLY A 62 14.38 16.43 -11.03
C GLY A 62 15.36 15.81 -10.04
N ARG A 63 15.39 14.47 -9.97
CA ARG A 63 16.25 13.72 -9.03
C ARG A 63 17.66 13.52 -9.60
N TYR A 64 18.64 13.91 -8.81
CA TYR A 64 20.06 13.72 -9.11
C TYR A 64 20.70 12.90 -7.98
N LEU A 65 21.54 11.94 -8.38
CA LEU A 65 22.45 11.26 -7.48
C LEU A 65 23.80 11.99 -7.52
N LEU A 66 24.27 12.40 -6.35
CA LEU A 66 25.59 12.97 -6.17
C LEU A 66 26.56 11.85 -5.77
N THR A 67 27.65 11.70 -6.52
CA THR A 67 28.70 10.70 -6.31
C THR A 67 30.05 11.39 -6.11
N GLY A 68 30.95 10.78 -5.35
CA GLY A 68 32.26 11.39 -5.04
C GLY A 68 32.16 12.70 -4.26
N ALA A 69 31.11 12.86 -3.44
CA ALA A 69 30.86 14.07 -2.68
C ALA A 69 31.97 14.33 -1.66
N SER A 70 32.62 15.50 -1.77
CA SER A 70 33.44 16.07 -0.70
C SER A 70 32.64 17.16 0.03
N PRO A 71 32.91 17.43 1.32
CA PRO A 71 32.23 18.49 2.07
C PRO A 71 32.33 19.85 1.38
N GLU A 72 33.48 20.14 0.77
CA GLU A 72 33.75 21.37 0.02
C GLU A 72 32.97 21.43 -1.30
N GLY A 73 32.93 20.32 -2.04
CA GLY A 73 32.17 20.22 -3.29
C GLY A 73 30.66 20.33 -3.07
N ASP A 74 30.13 19.68 -2.03
CA ASP A 74 28.71 19.74 -1.67
C ASP A 74 28.30 21.18 -1.28
N ALA A 75 29.09 21.84 -0.42
CA ALA A 75 28.85 23.23 -0.05
C ALA A 75 28.92 24.19 -1.26
N ALA A 76 29.86 23.98 -2.17
CA ALA A 76 29.99 24.76 -3.40
C ALA A 76 28.79 24.55 -4.35
N LEU A 77 28.27 23.34 -4.46
CA LEU A 77 27.09 23.05 -5.27
C LEU A 77 25.82 23.64 -4.66
N ARG A 78 25.64 23.51 -3.35
CA ARG A 78 24.51 24.10 -2.60
C ARG A 78 24.47 25.61 -2.73
N SER A 79 25.60 26.29 -2.50
CA SER A 79 25.69 27.75 -2.64
C SER A 79 25.45 28.21 -4.07
N TRP A 80 25.95 27.47 -5.06
CA TRP A 80 25.70 27.76 -6.48
C TRP A 80 24.21 27.65 -6.82
N LEU A 81 23.52 26.58 -6.40
CA LEU A 81 22.08 26.40 -6.61
C LEU A 81 21.27 27.52 -5.95
N ALA A 82 21.59 27.87 -4.70
CA ALA A 82 20.95 28.96 -3.98
C ALA A 82 21.15 30.32 -4.69
N SER A 83 22.36 30.60 -5.20
CA SER A 83 22.67 31.84 -5.93
C SER A 83 21.87 32.01 -7.24
N ARG A 84 21.30 30.91 -7.74
CA ARG A 84 20.50 30.86 -8.97
C ARG A 84 19.00 30.70 -8.69
N GLY A 85 18.59 30.77 -7.43
CA GLY A 85 17.19 30.60 -7.04
C GLY A 85 16.65 29.19 -7.26
N VAL A 86 17.53 28.18 -7.38
CA VAL A 86 17.11 26.79 -7.60
C VAL A 86 16.74 26.17 -6.25
N SER A 87 15.48 25.78 -6.09
CA SER A 87 15.03 25.01 -4.93
C SER A 87 15.53 23.57 -5.03
N ALA A 88 16.25 23.10 -4.02
CA ALA A 88 16.79 21.75 -3.98
C ALA A 88 16.61 21.12 -2.59
N THR A 89 16.07 19.91 -2.56
CA THR A 89 15.95 19.09 -1.35
C THR A 89 17.06 18.04 -1.35
N TRP A 90 17.82 18.00 -0.26
CA TRP A 90 18.96 17.11 -0.11
C TRP A 90 18.57 15.89 0.73
N VAL A 91 18.87 14.70 0.22
CA VAL A 91 18.66 13.43 0.93
C VAL A 91 19.99 12.70 0.99
N GLU A 92 20.54 12.60 2.19
CA GLU A 92 21.78 11.86 2.42
C GLU A 92 21.50 10.36 2.48
N ALA A 93 22.34 9.57 1.83
CA ALA A 93 22.33 8.12 1.90
C ALA A 93 23.08 7.63 3.16
N ASP A 94 22.59 8.04 4.33
CA ASP A 94 23.08 7.61 5.64
C ASP A 94 22.24 6.41 6.15
N PRO A 95 22.85 5.35 6.70
CA PRO A 95 22.12 4.26 7.36
C PRO A 95 21.09 4.71 8.40
N ALA A 96 21.36 5.78 9.17
CA ALA A 96 20.42 6.34 10.13
C ALA A 96 19.29 7.13 9.46
N ALA A 97 19.56 7.85 8.36
CA ALA A 97 18.52 8.44 7.52
C ALA A 97 17.60 7.37 6.92
N PHE A 98 18.18 6.26 6.44
CA PHE A 98 17.42 5.10 5.96
C PHE A 98 16.59 4.48 7.09
N GLY A 99 17.16 4.30 8.28
CA GLY A 99 16.44 3.82 9.47
C GLY A 99 15.28 4.73 9.89
N ARG A 100 15.48 6.06 9.86
CA ARG A 100 14.41 7.05 10.10
C ARG A 100 13.31 6.97 9.05
N LEU A 101 13.68 6.79 7.79
CA LEU A 101 12.75 6.69 6.67
C LEU A 101 11.92 5.40 6.75
N LEU A 102 12.55 4.28 7.11
CA LEU A 102 11.84 3.04 7.40
C LEU A 102 10.90 3.19 8.62
N GLY A 103 11.38 3.80 9.72
CA GLY A 103 10.59 4.03 10.92
C GLY A 103 9.43 5.02 10.71
N ALA A 104 9.54 5.93 9.74
CA ALA A 104 8.48 6.85 9.37
C ALA A 104 7.38 6.20 8.53
N GLN A 105 7.60 5.00 7.99
CA GLN A 105 6.58 4.28 7.21
C GLN A 105 5.59 3.54 8.13
N PRO A 106 4.31 3.93 8.14
CA PRO A 106 3.31 3.29 9.00
C PRO A 106 3.14 1.79 8.73
N ALA A 107 3.24 1.37 7.47
CA ALA A 107 3.15 -0.04 7.07
C ALA A 107 4.26 -0.92 7.68
N LEU A 108 5.44 -0.34 7.89
CA LEU A 108 6.58 -1.05 8.46
C LEU A 108 6.44 -1.19 9.98
N LEU A 109 5.94 -0.14 10.65
CA LEU A 109 5.61 -0.19 12.08
C LEU A 109 4.49 -1.20 12.39
N THR A 110 3.46 -1.27 11.56
CA THR A 110 2.38 -2.26 11.72
C THR A 110 2.88 -3.68 11.51
N SER A 111 3.78 -3.90 10.54
CA SER A 111 4.46 -5.18 10.31
C SER A 111 5.30 -5.60 11.52
N LEU A 112 6.09 -4.69 12.09
CA LEU A 112 6.86 -4.93 13.30
C LEU A 112 5.98 -5.28 14.50
N ALA A 113 4.88 -4.53 14.69
CA ALA A 113 3.92 -4.80 15.77
C ALA A 113 3.26 -6.17 15.61
N ALA A 114 2.90 -6.55 14.37
CA ALA A 114 2.33 -7.86 14.05
C ALA A 114 3.28 -9.01 14.39
N LEU A 115 4.53 -8.91 13.93
CA LEU A 115 5.57 -9.91 14.20
C LEU A 115 5.91 -9.96 15.69
N GLY A 116 5.99 -8.80 16.36
CA GLY A 116 6.17 -8.71 17.81
C GLY A 116 5.05 -9.43 18.56
N GLY A 117 3.79 -9.19 18.20
CA GLY A 117 2.64 -9.89 18.78
C GLY A 117 2.71 -11.41 18.57
N LEU A 118 3.10 -11.86 17.38
CA LEU A 118 3.29 -13.28 17.08
C LEU A 118 4.40 -13.90 17.93
N VAL A 119 5.55 -13.25 18.03
CA VAL A 119 6.68 -13.73 18.82
C VAL A 119 6.35 -13.77 20.31
N LEU A 120 5.58 -12.80 20.82
CA LEU A 120 5.07 -12.83 22.19
C LEU A 120 4.10 -14.00 22.40
N ALA A 121 3.23 -14.31 21.44
CA ALA A 121 2.32 -15.45 21.50
C ALA A 121 3.07 -16.78 21.53
N LEU A 122 4.13 -16.91 20.72
CA LEU A 122 5.01 -18.07 20.73
C LEU A 122 5.81 -18.18 22.04
N SER A 123 6.28 -17.07 22.58
CA SER A 123 6.99 -17.02 23.87
C SER A 123 6.06 -17.47 25.01
N LEU A 124 4.81 -17.02 24.99
CA LEU A 124 3.78 -17.44 25.93
C LEU A 124 3.44 -18.94 25.80
N TYR A 125 3.34 -19.44 24.57
CA TYR A 125 3.17 -20.88 24.32
C TYR A 125 4.30 -21.69 24.94
N TRP A 126 5.54 -21.29 24.66
CA TRP A 126 6.75 -21.93 25.18
C TRP A 126 6.75 -22.01 26.71
N LEU A 127 6.42 -20.90 27.39
CA LEU A 127 6.30 -20.84 28.84
C LEU A 127 5.17 -21.73 29.38
N THR A 128 4.04 -21.76 28.68
CA THR A 128 2.86 -22.57 29.07
C THR A 128 3.18 -24.06 29.06
N VAL A 129 3.88 -24.54 28.03
CA VAL A 129 4.29 -25.96 27.92
C VAL A 129 5.28 -26.35 29.02
N ARG A 130 6.13 -25.41 29.46
CA ARG A 130 7.15 -25.64 30.51
C ARG A 130 6.68 -25.42 31.93
N ALA A 131 5.54 -24.76 32.15
CA ALA A 131 5.05 -24.39 33.48
C ALA A 131 5.02 -25.57 34.48
N ARG A 132 4.64 -26.76 34.04
CA ARG A 132 4.63 -27.97 34.89
C ARG A 132 6.04 -28.47 35.22
N SER A 133 6.95 -28.46 34.26
CA SER A 133 8.35 -28.86 34.47
C SER A 133 9.01 -27.94 35.50
N ARG A 134 8.80 -26.62 35.37
CA ARG A 134 9.28 -25.62 36.34
C ARG A 134 8.78 -25.90 37.76
N ALA A 135 7.49 -26.15 37.92
CA ALA A 135 6.92 -26.46 39.24
C ALA A 135 7.53 -27.74 39.85
N LEU A 136 7.74 -28.79 39.05
CA LEU A 136 8.39 -30.02 39.51
C LEU A 136 9.85 -29.80 39.92
N ARG A 137 10.60 -28.98 39.17
CA ARG A 137 12.00 -28.65 39.48
C ARG A 137 12.12 -27.84 40.79
N VAL A 138 11.20 -26.91 41.04
CA VAL A 138 11.15 -26.17 42.30
C VAL A 138 10.80 -27.10 43.47
N LEU A 139 9.84 -28.00 43.31
CA LEU A 139 9.53 -29.03 44.32
C LEU A 139 10.71 -29.97 44.58
N GLY A 140 11.54 -30.22 43.56
CA GLY A 140 12.79 -30.98 43.68
C GLY A 140 13.97 -30.18 44.28
N GLY A 141 13.74 -28.96 44.79
CA GLY A 141 14.77 -28.16 45.47
C GLY A 141 15.70 -27.36 44.55
N VAL A 142 15.43 -27.29 43.24
CA VAL A 142 16.25 -26.49 42.33
C VAL A 142 16.00 -25.00 42.56
N PRO A 143 17.05 -24.18 42.78
CA PRO A 143 16.88 -22.74 43.01
C PRO A 143 16.26 -22.06 41.79
N VAL A 144 15.31 -21.16 42.04
CA VAL A 144 14.50 -20.56 40.96
C VAL A 144 15.36 -19.71 40.01
N ALA A 145 16.39 -19.03 40.52
CA ALA A 145 17.33 -18.27 39.69
C ALA A 145 17.99 -19.15 38.60
N ARG A 146 18.33 -20.39 38.94
CA ARG A 146 18.90 -21.36 37.99
C ARG A 146 17.88 -21.77 36.93
N ILE A 147 16.62 -22.00 37.33
CA ILE A 147 15.53 -22.34 36.39
C ILE A 147 15.29 -21.20 35.41
N GLN A 148 15.25 -19.96 35.90
CA GLN A 148 15.05 -18.77 35.06
C GLN A 148 16.21 -18.55 34.09
N LEU A 149 17.45 -18.72 34.57
CA LEU A 149 18.63 -18.60 33.71
C LEU A 149 18.65 -19.67 32.62
N GLU A 150 18.38 -20.94 32.96
CA GLU A 150 18.37 -22.04 31.99
C GLU A 150 17.24 -21.89 30.97
N ASP A 151 16.02 -21.58 31.41
CA ASP A 151 14.90 -21.39 30.48
C ASP A 151 15.02 -20.10 29.66
N GLY A 152 15.57 -19.04 30.24
CA GLY A 152 15.90 -17.79 29.57
C GLY A 152 16.98 -17.99 28.52
N ALA A 153 18.07 -18.67 28.86
CA ALA A 153 19.14 -19.02 27.93
C ALA A 153 18.64 -19.92 26.80
N GLN A 154 17.80 -20.92 27.10
CA GLN A 154 17.24 -21.78 26.07
C GLN A 154 16.27 -21.02 25.15
N HIS A 155 15.44 -20.13 25.69
CA HIS A 155 14.57 -19.28 24.88
C HIS A 155 15.38 -18.33 24.01
N ALA A 156 16.37 -17.65 24.58
CA ALA A 156 17.28 -16.76 23.86
C ALA A 156 18.05 -17.50 22.76
N LEU A 157 18.49 -18.73 23.01
CA LEU A 157 19.16 -19.56 22.02
C LEU A 157 18.22 -19.89 20.84
N LEU A 158 16.97 -20.24 21.13
CA LEU A 158 15.98 -20.55 20.08
C LEU A 158 15.62 -19.32 19.26
N THR A 159 15.40 -18.17 19.90
CA THR A 159 15.01 -16.93 19.19
C THR A 159 16.18 -16.33 18.42
N THR A 160 17.36 -16.26 19.03
CA THR A 160 18.57 -15.76 18.37
C THR A 160 19.03 -16.74 17.28
N GLY A 161 18.99 -18.04 17.54
CA GLY A 161 19.31 -19.06 16.54
C GLY A 161 18.36 -19.02 15.35
N GLY A 162 17.05 -18.89 15.59
CA GLY A 162 16.07 -18.69 14.53
C GLY A 162 16.30 -17.41 13.72
N ALA A 163 16.64 -16.30 14.39
CA ALA A 163 16.99 -15.05 13.74
C ALA A 163 18.25 -15.17 12.87
N LEU A 164 19.30 -15.84 13.36
CA LEU A 164 20.53 -16.10 12.60
C LEU A 164 20.28 -17.00 11.39
N VAL A 165 19.50 -18.06 11.55
CA VAL A 165 19.10 -18.93 10.43
C VAL A 165 18.32 -18.14 9.40
N GLY A 166 17.36 -17.31 9.82
CA GLY A 166 16.61 -16.43 8.93
C GLY A 166 17.51 -15.43 8.18
N LEU A 167 18.47 -14.82 8.88
CA LEU A 167 19.46 -13.92 8.28
C LEU A 167 20.30 -14.63 7.22
N VAL A 168 20.81 -15.83 7.52
CA VAL A 168 21.62 -16.62 6.57
C VAL A 168 20.78 -17.05 5.37
N LEU A 169 19.60 -17.62 5.60
CA LEU A 169 18.72 -18.07 4.51
C LEU A 169 18.31 -16.93 3.58
N LEU A 170 17.94 -15.77 4.13
CA LEU A 170 17.61 -14.59 3.34
C LEU A 170 18.82 -14.06 2.57
N SER A 171 19.99 -13.99 3.21
CA SER A 171 21.23 -13.54 2.57
C SER A 171 21.64 -14.45 1.41
N VAL A 172 21.52 -15.77 1.59
CA VAL A 172 21.78 -16.76 0.55
C VAL A 172 20.76 -16.63 -0.59
N ALA A 173 19.46 -16.51 -0.26
CA ALA A 173 18.42 -16.32 -1.26
C ALA A 173 18.66 -15.05 -2.09
N VAL A 174 18.95 -13.92 -1.44
CA VAL A 174 19.29 -12.66 -2.12
C VAL A 174 20.55 -12.82 -2.97
N GLY A 175 21.59 -13.47 -2.46
CA GLY A 175 22.82 -13.72 -3.21
C GLY A 175 22.59 -14.50 -4.50
N PHE A 176 21.69 -15.50 -4.48
CA PHE A 176 21.36 -16.32 -5.64
C PHE A 176 20.35 -15.70 -6.61
N PHE A 177 19.32 -15.02 -6.11
CA PHE A 177 18.22 -14.51 -6.93
C PHE A 177 18.41 -13.05 -7.39
N GLU A 178 19.02 -12.22 -6.55
CA GLU A 178 19.15 -10.77 -6.78
C GLU A 178 20.61 -10.35 -7.01
N GLY A 179 21.57 -11.12 -6.49
CA GLY A 179 23.00 -10.89 -6.63
C GLY A 179 23.71 -10.58 -5.31
N TRP A 180 24.96 -11.03 -5.20
CA TRP A 180 25.77 -10.91 -3.99
C TRP A 180 26.10 -9.47 -3.57
N ALA A 181 26.02 -8.51 -4.50
CA ALA A 181 26.24 -7.09 -4.21
C ALA A 181 25.19 -6.51 -3.25
N PHE A 182 23.97 -7.04 -3.24
CA PHE A 182 22.89 -6.55 -2.39
C PHE A 182 22.87 -7.16 -0.98
N VAL A 183 23.61 -8.26 -0.79
CA VAL A 183 23.62 -9.01 0.47
C VAL A 183 24.04 -8.13 1.67
N PRO A 184 25.10 -7.30 1.62
CA PRO A 184 25.49 -6.50 2.78
C PRO A 184 24.40 -5.51 3.24
N VAL A 185 23.72 -4.87 2.28
CA VAL A 185 22.66 -3.90 2.60
C VAL A 185 21.46 -4.64 3.19
N MET A 186 20.99 -5.68 2.53
CA MET A 186 19.83 -6.45 3.00
C MET A 186 20.10 -7.14 4.35
N ALA A 187 21.29 -7.73 4.54
CA ALA A 187 21.69 -8.35 5.79
C ALA A 187 21.72 -7.33 6.94
N THR A 188 22.17 -6.10 6.68
CA THR A 188 22.18 -5.01 7.68
C THR A 188 20.76 -4.67 8.14
N VAL A 189 19.85 -4.48 7.18
CA VAL A 189 18.44 -4.19 7.46
C VAL A 189 17.80 -5.35 8.21
N GLN A 190 17.95 -6.58 7.70
CA GLN A 190 17.41 -7.78 8.32
C GLN A 190 17.95 -8.01 9.74
N ALA A 191 19.24 -7.74 9.97
CA ALA A 191 19.85 -7.85 11.29
C ALA A 191 19.24 -6.84 12.27
N ALA A 192 19.02 -5.59 11.84
CA ALA A 192 18.36 -4.58 12.67
C ALA A 192 16.92 -4.98 13.05
N PHE A 193 16.14 -5.47 12.08
CA PHE A 193 14.80 -6.01 12.32
C PHE A 193 14.80 -7.21 13.26
N SER A 194 15.71 -8.14 13.03
CA SER A 194 15.85 -9.35 13.85
C SER A 194 16.26 -9.01 15.27
N LEU A 195 17.17 -8.05 15.47
CA LEU A 195 17.59 -7.58 16.77
C LEU A 195 16.43 -6.92 17.53
N ALA A 196 15.63 -6.09 16.85
CA ALA A 196 14.43 -5.51 17.44
C ALA A 196 13.43 -6.60 17.90
N LEU A 197 13.19 -7.61 17.06
CA LEU A 197 12.26 -8.70 17.37
C LEU A 197 12.77 -9.62 18.49
N VAL A 198 14.07 -9.92 18.51
CA VAL A 198 14.73 -10.65 19.61
C VAL A 198 14.62 -9.84 20.91
N GLY A 199 14.82 -8.52 20.85
CA GLY A 199 14.63 -7.63 21.99
C GLY A 199 13.21 -7.65 22.55
N VAL A 200 12.19 -7.54 21.68
CA VAL A 200 10.77 -7.67 22.07
C VAL A 200 10.49 -9.05 22.68
N SER A 201 11.02 -10.12 22.08
CA SER A 201 10.87 -11.48 22.60
C SER A 201 11.49 -11.64 23.99
N ALA A 202 12.73 -11.18 24.16
CA ALA A 202 13.48 -11.27 25.41
C ALA A 202 12.79 -10.47 26.52
N GLY A 203 12.41 -9.22 26.24
CA GLY A 203 11.68 -8.37 27.19
C GLY A 203 10.33 -8.96 27.57
N GLY A 204 9.53 -9.38 26.60
CA GLY A 204 8.24 -10.01 26.86
C GLY A 204 8.36 -11.31 27.64
N THR A 205 9.34 -12.15 27.29
CA THR A 205 9.61 -13.40 28.01
C THR A 205 10.04 -13.13 29.44
N ALA A 206 10.89 -12.12 29.69
CA ALA A 206 11.30 -11.73 31.04
C ALA A 206 10.10 -11.30 31.89
N VAL A 207 9.19 -10.48 31.33
CA VAL A 207 7.95 -10.06 32.00
C VAL A 207 7.04 -11.27 32.28
N LEU A 208 6.86 -12.16 31.31
CA LEU A 208 6.05 -13.38 31.48
C LEU A 208 6.67 -14.35 32.49
N MET A 209 8.00 -14.47 32.53
CA MET A 209 8.73 -15.27 33.51
C MET A 209 8.60 -14.71 34.93
N ALA A 210 8.59 -13.38 35.09
CA ALA A 210 8.37 -12.72 36.37
C ALA A 210 6.93 -12.92 36.88
N THR A 211 5.93 -12.83 35.99
CA THR A 211 4.51 -13.01 36.36
C THR A 211 4.13 -14.47 36.64
N ALA A 212 4.77 -15.43 35.95
CA ALA A 212 4.54 -16.86 36.13
C ALA A 212 5.36 -17.49 37.27
N TRP A 213 5.94 -16.69 38.16
CA TRP A 213 6.81 -17.18 39.23
C TRP A 213 6.08 -18.16 40.17
N PRO A 214 6.66 -19.33 40.52
CA PRO A 214 6.11 -20.20 41.54
C PRO A 214 6.46 -19.66 42.95
N THR A 215 5.48 -19.12 43.69
CA THR A 215 5.68 -18.75 45.10
C THR A 215 5.48 -19.95 46.02
N ALA A 216 6.15 -19.96 47.17
CA ALA A 216 5.99 -20.99 48.20
C ALA A 216 4.51 -21.15 48.61
N GLU A 217 3.78 -20.04 48.69
CA GLU A 217 2.34 -20.00 48.95
C GLU A 217 1.52 -20.70 47.85
N ALA A 218 1.87 -20.51 46.58
CA ALA A 218 1.18 -21.16 45.45
C ALA A 218 1.41 -22.68 45.41
N LEU A 219 2.60 -23.14 45.80
CA LEU A 219 2.91 -24.56 45.95
C LEU A 219 2.19 -25.17 47.16
N ALA A 220 2.14 -24.44 48.29
CA ALA A 220 1.41 -24.86 49.49
C ALA A 220 -0.09 -25.03 49.23
N HIS A 221 -0.68 -24.13 48.42
CA HIS A 221 -2.11 -24.18 48.07
C HIS A 221 -2.41 -25.06 46.85
N ARG A 222 -1.42 -25.79 46.32
CA ARG A 222 -1.55 -26.65 45.13
C ARG A 222 -2.21 -25.93 43.94
N THR A 223 -1.95 -24.64 43.79
CA THR A 223 -2.48 -23.86 42.66
C THR A 223 -1.79 -24.29 41.37
N ASP A 224 -2.56 -24.48 40.31
CA ASP A 224 -2.02 -24.88 39.02
C ASP A 224 -1.04 -23.81 38.50
N PRO A 225 0.22 -24.16 38.15
CA PRO A 225 1.25 -23.19 37.73
C PRO A 225 0.84 -22.32 36.54
N VAL A 226 -0.08 -22.82 35.72
CA VAL A 226 -0.57 -22.17 34.50
C VAL A 226 -1.62 -21.08 34.80
N ALA A 227 -2.21 -21.07 36.01
CA ALA A 227 -3.23 -20.10 36.39
C ALA A 227 -2.74 -18.64 36.31
N ARG A 228 -1.46 -18.42 36.61
CA ARG A 228 -0.83 -17.08 36.59
C ARG A 228 -0.64 -16.53 35.18
N LEU A 229 -0.54 -17.40 34.17
CA LEU A 229 -0.43 -17.01 32.75
C LEU A 229 -1.78 -16.65 32.12
N ARG A 230 -2.90 -16.96 32.78
CA ARG A 230 -4.24 -16.74 32.22
C ARG A 230 -4.47 -15.28 31.85
N THR A 231 -4.16 -14.34 32.73
CA THR A 231 -4.37 -12.90 32.49
C THR A 231 -3.51 -12.42 31.32
N ALA A 232 -2.22 -12.76 31.30
CA ALA A 232 -1.32 -12.40 30.21
C ALA A 232 -1.80 -12.97 28.86
N THR A 233 -2.28 -14.21 28.86
CA THR A 233 -2.84 -14.85 27.66
C THR A 233 -4.12 -14.19 27.18
N SER A 234 -5.03 -13.88 28.10
CA SER A 234 -6.28 -13.19 27.76
C SER A 234 -6.01 -11.77 27.25
N LEU A 235 -5.06 -11.04 27.84
CA LEU A 235 -4.64 -9.72 27.37
C LEU A 235 -4.02 -9.82 25.97
N LEU A 236 -3.10 -10.77 25.74
CA LEU A 236 -2.48 -10.93 24.43
C LEU A 236 -3.51 -11.32 23.36
N MET A 237 -4.44 -12.23 23.66
CA MET A 237 -5.55 -12.60 22.78
C MET A 237 -6.43 -11.39 22.47
N LEU A 238 -6.76 -10.58 23.48
CA LEU A 238 -7.56 -9.37 23.34
C LEU A 238 -6.87 -8.32 22.47
N THR A 239 -5.60 -8.03 22.74
CA THR A 239 -4.81 -7.04 22.01
C THR A 239 -4.57 -7.48 20.56
N THR A 240 -4.19 -8.74 20.32
CA THR A 240 -4.00 -9.27 18.95
C THR A 240 -5.31 -9.24 18.16
N PHE A 241 -6.45 -9.59 18.79
CA PHE A 241 -7.76 -9.47 18.15
C PHE A 241 -8.09 -8.02 17.79
N LEU A 242 -7.93 -7.09 18.74
CA LEU A 242 -8.22 -5.67 18.53
C LEU A 242 -7.36 -5.09 17.41
N VAL A 243 -6.04 -5.33 17.43
CA VAL A 243 -5.13 -4.85 16.37
C VAL A 243 -5.49 -5.46 15.01
N THR A 244 -5.88 -6.75 14.97
CA THR A 244 -6.36 -7.39 13.74
C THR A 244 -7.58 -6.65 13.17
N LEU A 245 -8.58 -6.35 14.03
CA LEU A 245 -9.80 -5.63 13.61
C LEU A 245 -9.50 -4.23 13.07
N PHE A 246 -8.58 -3.49 13.69
CA PHE A 246 -8.15 -2.18 13.19
C PHE A 246 -7.35 -2.27 11.88
N ALA A 247 -6.56 -3.32 11.68
CA ALA A 247 -5.75 -3.52 10.48
C ALA A 247 -6.59 -3.97 9.27
N LEU A 248 -7.75 -4.61 9.47
CA LEU A 248 -8.61 -5.12 8.40
C LEU A 248 -9.08 -4.05 7.41
N GLY A 249 -9.51 -2.89 7.90
CA GLY A 249 -9.98 -1.78 7.05
C GLY A 249 -8.88 -1.25 6.12
N PRO A 250 -7.73 -0.78 6.66
CA PRO A 250 -6.58 -0.37 5.86
C PRO A 250 -6.07 -1.46 4.92
N ALA A 251 -5.99 -2.73 5.36
CA ALA A 251 -5.55 -3.82 4.50
C ALA A 251 -6.51 -4.06 3.32
N ALA A 252 -7.83 -4.05 3.56
CA ALA A 252 -8.83 -4.19 2.50
C ALA A 252 -8.75 -3.05 1.48
N ARG A 253 -8.56 -1.81 1.94
CA ARG A 253 -8.37 -0.64 1.05
C ARG A 253 -7.07 -0.73 0.29
N GLY A 254 -5.96 -1.11 0.93
CA GLY A 254 -4.67 -1.28 0.28
C GLY A 254 -4.71 -2.35 -0.82
N LEU A 255 -5.44 -3.45 -0.58
CA LEU A 255 -5.67 -4.49 -1.60
C LEU A 255 -6.53 -3.97 -2.77
N ASP A 256 -7.60 -3.21 -2.50
CA ASP A 256 -8.42 -2.61 -3.56
C ASP A 256 -7.62 -1.57 -4.37
N GLN A 257 -6.89 -0.69 -3.69
CA GLN A 257 -6.02 0.31 -4.30
C GLN A 257 -4.92 -0.35 -5.15
N SER A 258 -4.32 -1.44 -4.68
CA SER A 258 -3.30 -2.17 -5.44
C SER A 258 -3.86 -2.83 -6.69
N ARG A 259 -5.10 -3.35 -6.64
CA ARG A 259 -5.78 -3.86 -7.84
C ARG A 259 -6.01 -2.74 -8.83
N ARG A 260 -6.59 -1.61 -8.38
CA ARG A 260 -6.79 -0.42 -9.22
C ARG A 260 -5.47 0.03 -9.86
N LEU A 261 -4.39 0.09 -9.09
CA LEU A 261 -3.08 0.51 -9.59
C LEU A 261 -2.44 -0.49 -10.55
N ALA A 262 -2.68 -1.79 -10.39
CA ALA A 262 -2.27 -2.78 -11.38
C ALA A 262 -2.97 -2.55 -12.73
N ASP A 263 -4.26 -2.23 -12.70
CA ASP A 263 -5.03 -1.88 -13.90
C ASP A 263 -4.56 -0.54 -14.50
N GLN A 264 -4.24 0.44 -13.63
CA GLN A 264 -3.61 1.70 -14.05
C GLN A 264 -2.27 1.42 -14.74
N GLN A 265 -1.40 0.62 -14.16
CA GLN A 265 -0.07 0.31 -14.70
C GLN A 265 -0.18 -0.36 -16.09
N ALA A 266 -1.11 -1.28 -16.27
CA ALA A 266 -1.36 -1.91 -17.57
C ALA A 266 -1.81 -0.89 -18.64
N THR A 267 -2.58 0.12 -18.24
CA THR A 267 -3.02 1.18 -19.14
C THR A 267 -1.93 2.22 -19.38
N TRP A 268 -1.17 2.60 -18.36
CA TRP A 268 -0.02 3.50 -18.48
C TRP A 268 1.05 2.95 -19.42
N ARG A 269 1.29 1.63 -19.43
CA ARG A 269 2.16 0.99 -20.42
C ARG A 269 1.69 1.22 -21.87
N ARG A 270 0.38 1.25 -22.13
CA ARG A 270 -0.16 1.58 -23.47
C ARG A 270 -0.01 3.05 -23.81
N LEU A 271 -0.02 3.91 -22.79
CA LEU A 271 0.18 5.35 -22.91
C LEU A 271 1.66 5.75 -22.79
N ALA A 272 2.60 4.80 -22.87
CA ALA A 272 4.01 5.08 -22.63
C ALA A 272 4.63 6.01 -23.67
N ASP A 273 4.14 5.97 -24.91
CA ASP A 273 4.58 6.90 -25.96
C ASP A 273 3.86 8.25 -25.85
N GLN A 274 2.77 8.33 -25.07
CA GLN A 274 2.02 9.56 -24.88
C GLN A 274 2.71 10.49 -23.88
N VAL A 275 2.54 11.78 -24.09
CA VAL A 275 3.07 12.85 -23.25
C VAL A 275 1.98 13.73 -22.67
N VAL A 276 2.23 14.24 -21.48
CA VAL A 276 1.41 15.21 -20.76
C VAL A 276 2.16 16.53 -20.65
N LEU A 277 1.39 17.63 -20.58
CA LEU A 277 1.92 18.95 -20.30
C LEU A 277 1.91 19.17 -18.78
N VAL A 278 3.03 19.62 -18.23
CA VAL A 278 3.16 20.00 -16.83
C VAL A 278 3.48 21.49 -16.78
N LEU A 279 2.57 22.25 -16.20
CA LEU A 279 2.70 23.69 -16.07
C LEU A 279 3.59 24.00 -14.86
N ASP A 280 4.63 24.80 -15.08
CA ASP A 280 5.58 25.24 -14.06
C ASP A 280 5.46 26.76 -13.92
N VAL A 281 4.31 27.19 -13.38
CA VAL A 281 3.95 28.60 -13.23
C VAL A 281 3.38 28.83 -11.83
N PRO A 282 3.75 29.94 -11.16
CA PRO A 282 3.16 30.29 -9.88
C PRO A 282 1.63 30.43 -9.96
N PRO A 283 0.89 30.09 -8.89
CA PRO A 283 -0.56 30.27 -8.86
C PRO A 283 -0.95 31.72 -9.19
N GLY A 284 -1.87 31.90 -10.14
CA GLY A 284 -2.36 33.23 -10.57
C GLY A 284 -1.69 33.84 -11.80
N GLU A 285 -0.58 33.28 -12.29
CA GLU A 285 0.06 33.70 -13.56
C GLU A 285 -0.28 32.77 -14.74
N GLU A 286 -1.09 31.75 -14.49
CA GLU A 286 -1.38 30.65 -15.41
C GLU A 286 -2.15 31.12 -16.66
N GLY A 287 -2.99 32.15 -16.52
CA GLY A 287 -3.77 32.71 -17.64
C GLY A 287 -2.89 33.31 -18.76
N ALA A 288 -1.63 33.66 -18.47
CA ALA A 288 -0.69 34.12 -19.50
C ALA A 288 -0.26 33.00 -20.45
N LEU A 289 -0.47 31.73 -20.09
CA LEU A 289 -0.14 30.57 -20.93
C LEU A 289 -1.24 30.24 -21.93
N SER A 290 -2.49 30.62 -21.64
CA SER A 290 -3.67 30.17 -22.36
C SER A 290 -3.60 30.35 -23.89
N PRO A 291 -3.15 31.51 -24.44
CA PRO A 291 -3.09 31.67 -25.90
C PRO A 291 -2.08 30.73 -26.57
N GLY A 292 -0.93 30.50 -25.93
CA GLY A 292 0.08 29.57 -26.43
C GLY A 292 -0.40 28.12 -26.31
N LEU A 293 -1.05 27.79 -25.19
CA LEU A 293 -1.57 26.46 -24.92
C LEU A 293 -2.69 26.10 -25.90
N ARG A 294 -3.64 27.01 -26.15
CA ARG A 294 -4.68 26.86 -27.17
C ARG A 294 -4.09 26.57 -28.54
N ARG A 295 -2.99 27.24 -28.92
CA ARG A 295 -2.33 26.98 -30.21
C ARG A 295 -1.78 25.56 -30.28
N VAL A 296 -1.05 25.12 -29.26
CA VAL A 296 -0.47 23.75 -29.20
C VAL A 296 -1.56 22.68 -29.21
N LEU A 297 -2.59 22.86 -28.37
CA LEU A 297 -3.70 21.92 -28.27
C LEU A 297 -4.55 21.92 -29.54
N GLY A 298 -4.86 23.09 -30.10
CA GLY A 298 -5.65 23.24 -31.32
C GLY A 298 -4.98 22.64 -32.55
N GLU A 299 -3.66 22.82 -32.72
CA GLU A 299 -2.91 22.18 -33.82
C GLU A 299 -2.89 20.66 -33.68
N SER A 300 -2.87 20.14 -32.46
CA SER A 300 -2.88 18.69 -32.19
C SER A 300 -4.28 18.09 -32.36
N ASP A 301 -5.32 18.80 -31.90
CA ASP A 301 -6.72 18.40 -32.03
C ASP A 301 -7.16 18.39 -33.50
N ALA A 302 -6.76 19.39 -34.28
CA ALA A 302 -7.04 19.46 -35.72
C ALA A 302 -6.41 18.30 -36.53
N LYS A 303 -5.34 17.70 -36.01
CA LYS A 303 -4.70 16.50 -36.60
C LYS A 303 -5.32 15.19 -36.10
N GLY A 304 -6.21 15.25 -35.12
CA GLY A 304 -6.76 14.07 -34.43
C GLY A 304 -5.78 13.41 -33.46
N ASP A 305 -4.71 14.11 -33.08
CA ASP A 305 -3.63 13.57 -32.25
C ASP A 305 -3.87 13.77 -30.75
N LEU A 306 -4.67 14.77 -30.38
CA LEU A 306 -5.00 15.09 -28.99
C LEU A 306 -5.88 13.99 -28.40
N ALA A 307 -5.48 13.39 -27.28
CA ALA A 307 -6.29 12.43 -26.53
C ALA A 307 -6.80 13.07 -25.24
N PHE A 308 -8.12 13.12 -25.06
CA PHE A 308 -8.78 13.80 -23.94
C PHE A 308 -9.65 12.85 -23.15
N SER A 309 -9.53 12.89 -21.81
CA SER A 309 -10.47 12.24 -20.91
C SER A 309 -10.63 13.00 -19.60
N TYR A 310 -11.87 13.19 -19.18
CA TYR A 310 -12.22 13.92 -17.96
C TYR A 310 -13.44 13.27 -17.30
N GLY A 311 -13.24 12.51 -16.23
CA GLY A 311 -14.27 11.65 -15.65
C GLY A 311 -14.41 11.75 -14.13
N TRP A 312 -15.63 11.60 -13.66
CA TRP A 312 -16.02 11.65 -12.26
C TRP A 312 -16.60 10.33 -11.81
N ARG A 313 -16.28 9.91 -10.59
CA ARG A 313 -16.80 8.66 -10.01
C ARG A 313 -17.89 8.96 -8.99
N ALA A 314 -19.02 8.27 -9.14
CA ALA A 314 -20.12 8.33 -8.18
C ALA A 314 -19.63 7.88 -6.79
N GLY A 315 -20.04 8.60 -5.74
CA GLY A 315 -19.68 8.28 -4.35
C GLY A 315 -18.38 8.91 -3.85
N GLU A 316 -17.32 8.98 -4.67
CA GLU A 316 -16.02 9.61 -4.30
C GLU A 316 -16.04 11.12 -4.53
N ASP A 317 -16.65 11.59 -5.64
CA ASP A 317 -16.62 12.99 -6.06
C ASP A 317 -17.98 13.70 -5.84
N GLN A 318 -18.75 13.27 -4.82
CA GLN A 318 -20.14 13.74 -4.56
C GLN A 318 -20.28 15.26 -4.38
N ALA A 319 -19.21 15.96 -4.00
CA ALA A 319 -19.22 17.42 -3.90
C ALA A 319 -19.29 18.12 -5.27
N VAL A 320 -18.99 17.39 -6.36
CA VAL A 320 -18.79 17.95 -7.71
C VAL A 320 -19.66 17.27 -8.76
N ALA A 321 -19.93 15.96 -8.66
CA ALA A 321 -20.65 15.19 -9.69
C ALA A 321 -21.99 14.60 -9.20
N PRO A 322 -23.00 14.45 -10.09
CA PRO A 322 -24.30 13.93 -9.74
C PRO A 322 -24.24 12.41 -9.67
N THR A 323 -25.01 11.82 -8.76
CA THR A 323 -25.26 10.37 -8.83
C THR A 323 -26.35 10.15 -9.87
N VAL A 324 -26.02 9.56 -11.02
CA VAL A 324 -27.02 9.10 -11.98
C VAL A 324 -27.31 7.63 -11.67
N ASP A 325 -28.58 7.33 -11.38
CA ASP A 325 -28.98 5.99 -10.95
C ASP A 325 -28.54 4.91 -11.95
N GLY A 326 -27.86 3.88 -11.42
CA GLY A 326 -27.35 2.76 -12.21
C GLY A 326 -25.97 2.96 -12.83
N TYR A 327 -25.35 4.12 -12.70
CA TYR A 327 -24.01 4.40 -13.24
C TYR A 327 -23.00 4.75 -12.15
N ASP A 328 -21.79 4.22 -12.30
CA ASP A 328 -20.71 4.37 -11.32
C ASP A 328 -19.76 5.52 -11.67
N ALA A 329 -19.79 5.99 -12.92
CA ALA A 329 -19.00 7.10 -13.40
C ALA A 329 -19.64 7.81 -14.60
N ILE A 330 -19.24 9.07 -14.77
CA ILE A 330 -19.60 9.92 -15.90
C ILE A 330 -18.29 10.50 -16.44
N GLY A 331 -18.12 10.66 -17.76
CA GLY A 331 -16.94 11.36 -18.25
C GLY A 331 -17.03 11.85 -19.68
N PHE A 332 -16.24 12.88 -19.96
CA PHE A 332 -15.91 13.31 -21.31
C PHE A 332 -14.73 12.50 -21.83
N VAL A 333 -14.82 12.11 -23.10
CA VAL A 333 -13.70 11.56 -23.86
C VAL A 333 -13.76 12.08 -25.28
N ASN A 334 -12.65 12.06 -26.00
CA ASN A 334 -12.69 12.13 -27.46
C ASN A 334 -12.35 10.78 -28.09
N GLN A 335 -12.53 10.65 -29.41
CA GLN A 335 -12.29 9.40 -30.11
C GLN A 335 -10.84 8.92 -29.93
N ARG A 336 -9.88 9.84 -30.00
CA ARG A 336 -8.46 9.52 -29.87
C ARG A 336 -8.12 8.86 -28.53
N TRP A 337 -8.71 9.31 -27.42
CA TRP A 337 -8.54 8.67 -26.10
C TRP A 337 -9.03 7.22 -26.09
N LEU A 338 -10.18 6.96 -26.72
CA LEU A 338 -10.74 5.60 -26.85
C LEU A 338 -9.83 4.68 -27.67
N ASP A 339 -9.18 5.24 -28.70
CA ASP A 339 -8.26 4.51 -29.56
C ASP A 339 -6.95 4.17 -28.82
N VAL A 340 -6.30 5.15 -28.18
CA VAL A 340 -4.99 4.94 -27.51
C VAL A 340 -5.06 4.04 -26.28
N THR A 341 -6.20 4.01 -25.58
CA THR A 341 -6.37 3.11 -24.44
C THR A 341 -6.64 1.67 -24.88
N GLY A 342 -6.95 1.43 -26.16
CA GLY A 342 -7.27 0.10 -26.73
C GLY A 342 -8.52 -0.55 -26.08
N ARG A 343 -9.23 0.20 -25.24
CA ARG A 343 -10.49 -0.18 -24.60
C ARG A 343 -11.67 0.53 -25.26
N GLY A 344 -11.48 0.96 -26.51
CA GLY A 344 -12.46 1.67 -27.30
C GLY A 344 -13.84 1.04 -27.29
N ILE A 345 -14.83 1.92 -27.17
CA ILE A 345 -16.27 1.66 -27.14
C ILE A 345 -16.76 1.18 -28.53
N THR A 346 -15.93 1.34 -29.55
CA THR A 346 -16.16 0.96 -30.95
C THR A 346 -15.47 -0.36 -31.29
N GLY A 347 -16.16 -1.47 -31.04
CA GLY A 347 -15.77 -2.80 -31.49
C GLY A 347 -16.98 -3.74 -31.48
N PRO A 348 -17.05 -4.75 -32.38
CA PRO A 348 -18.23 -5.61 -32.52
C PRO A 348 -18.59 -6.42 -31.27
N ASP A 349 -17.66 -6.56 -30.32
CA ASP A 349 -17.79 -7.36 -29.10
C ASP A 349 -18.02 -6.54 -27.80
N ARG A 350 -18.16 -5.20 -27.85
CA ARG A 350 -18.34 -4.38 -26.62
C ARG A 350 -19.74 -3.76 -26.51
N ALA A 351 -20.32 -3.85 -25.31
CA ALA A 351 -21.67 -3.38 -24.98
C ALA A 351 -21.74 -1.85 -24.81
N ALA A 352 -21.53 -1.13 -25.91
CA ALA A 352 -21.83 0.28 -26.02
C ALA A 352 -23.26 0.44 -26.54
N SER A 353 -24.14 1.05 -25.74
CA SER A 353 -25.50 1.37 -26.17
C SER A 353 -25.78 2.86 -26.04
N GLY A 354 -26.77 3.37 -26.77
CA GLY A 354 -27.24 4.74 -26.55
C GLY A 354 -27.73 4.88 -25.11
N ALA A 355 -27.31 5.94 -24.41
CA ALA A 355 -27.72 6.14 -23.03
C ALA A 355 -29.26 6.30 -22.92
N PRO A 356 -29.90 5.73 -21.87
CA PRO A 356 -31.33 5.90 -21.63
C PRO A 356 -31.73 7.39 -21.55
N PRO A 357 -32.89 7.81 -22.10
CA PRO A 357 -33.30 9.21 -22.10
C PRO A 357 -33.36 9.84 -20.70
N GLU A 358 -33.76 9.06 -19.70
CA GLU A 358 -33.79 9.47 -18.29
C GLU A 358 -32.39 9.78 -17.73
N ALA A 359 -31.40 8.95 -18.07
CA ALA A 359 -30.02 9.16 -17.67
C ALA A 359 -29.41 10.39 -18.36
N VAL A 360 -29.75 10.60 -19.64
CA VAL A 360 -29.35 11.81 -20.38
C VAL A 360 -30.00 13.07 -19.78
N ALA A 361 -31.26 13.00 -19.36
CA ALA A 361 -31.95 14.12 -18.71
C ALA A 361 -31.32 14.48 -17.35
N ALA A 362 -31.01 13.48 -16.53
CA ALA A 362 -30.31 13.66 -15.26
C ALA A 362 -28.89 14.21 -15.43
N LEU A 363 -28.20 13.78 -16.50
CA LEU A 363 -26.88 14.30 -16.85
C LEU A 363 -26.94 15.76 -17.28
N ARG A 364 -27.90 16.12 -18.13
CA ARG A 364 -28.13 17.51 -18.59
C ARG A 364 -28.43 18.47 -17.46
N SER A 365 -29.33 18.09 -16.54
CA SER A 365 -29.72 18.98 -15.44
C SER A 365 -28.55 19.41 -14.55
N TRP A 366 -27.54 18.55 -14.40
CA TRP A 366 -26.31 18.88 -13.68
C TRP A 366 -25.24 19.53 -14.57
N LEU A 367 -25.10 19.09 -15.82
CA LEU A 367 -23.97 19.48 -16.66
C LEU A 367 -24.20 20.81 -17.39
N ASP A 368 -25.44 21.14 -17.74
CA ASP A 368 -25.76 22.37 -18.50
C ASP A 368 -25.25 23.66 -17.82
N PRO A 369 -25.41 23.85 -16.49
CA PRO A 369 -24.84 25.02 -15.79
C PRO A 369 -23.31 25.08 -15.87
N ASN A 370 -22.63 23.94 -15.86
CA ASN A 370 -21.17 23.88 -15.95
C ASN A 370 -20.69 24.13 -17.38
N LEU A 371 -21.38 23.56 -18.38
CA LEU A 371 -21.09 23.80 -19.80
C LEU A 371 -21.23 25.27 -20.19
N ALA A 372 -22.19 25.98 -19.62
CA ALA A 372 -22.34 27.42 -19.84
C ALA A 372 -21.07 28.23 -19.47
N ILE A 373 -20.23 27.71 -18.56
CA ILE A 373 -18.99 28.34 -18.11
C ILE A 373 -17.76 27.74 -18.82
N TRP A 374 -17.84 26.50 -19.32
CA TRP A 374 -16.70 25.81 -19.94
C TRP A 374 -16.61 25.96 -21.45
N LEU A 375 -17.72 26.25 -22.13
CA LEU A 375 -17.73 26.41 -23.59
C LEU A 375 -17.03 27.71 -24.01
N ALA A 376 -16.36 27.69 -25.17
CA ALA A 376 -15.70 28.86 -25.73
C ALA A 376 -16.69 29.99 -26.07
N ASP A 377 -16.26 31.25 -25.95
CA ASP A 377 -17.06 32.41 -26.37
C ASP A 377 -17.37 32.33 -27.87
N GLY A 378 -18.66 32.42 -28.22
CA GLY A 378 -19.13 32.23 -29.60
C GLY A 378 -19.27 30.77 -30.05
N ALA A 379 -19.05 29.80 -29.15
CA ALA A 379 -19.37 28.40 -29.39
C ALA A 379 -20.87 28.17 -29.57
N THR A 380 -21.22 26.92 -29.89
CA THR A 380 -22.63 26.54 -30.11
C THR A 380 -23.36 26.65 -28.77
N PRO A 381 -24.58 27.25 -28.70
CA PRO A 381 -25.38 27.25 -27.48
C PRO A 381 -25.47 25.84 -26.87
N VAL A 382 -25.53 25.72 -25.54
CA VAL A 382 -25.51 24.43 -24.81
C VAL A 382 -26.50 23.43 -25.40
N GLU A 383 -27.67 23.89 -25.86
CA GLU A 383 -28.71 23.06 -26.48
C GLU A 383 -28.24 22.41 -27.80
N ARG A 384 -27.43 23.12 -28.58
CA ARG A 384 -26.85 22.63 -29.85
C ARG A 384 -25.52 21.91 -29.65
N TRP A 385 -24.89 22.03 -28.47
CA TRP A 385 -23.69 21.26 -28.14
C TRP A 385 -24.02 19.77 -27.99
N TRP A 386 -25.13 19.45 -27.31
CA TRP A 386 -25.59 18.07 -27.13
C TRP A 386 -25.88 17.33 -28.43
N SER A 387 -26.27 18.02 -29.51
CA SER A 387 -26.52 17.38 -30.81
C SER A 387 -25.22 17.03 -31.56
N LYS A 388 -24.06 17.53 -31.11
CA LYS A 388 -22.74 17.20 -31.66
C LYS A 388 -22.04 16.07 -30.90
N CYS A 389 -22.51 15.74 -29.71
CA CYS A 389 -21.90 14.73 -28.85
C CYS A 389 -22.70 13.43 -28.89
N ALA A 390 -22.00 12.30 -28.85
CA ALA A 390 -22.63 11.00 -28.61
C ALA A 390 -22.61 10.70 -27.11
N VAL A 391 -23.77 10.36 -26.53
CA VAL A 391 -23.87 9.92 -25.13
C VAL A 391 -24.07 8.41 -25.10
N LEU A 392 -23.07 7.71 -24.60
CA LEU A 392 -22.99 6.26 -24.62
C LEU A 392 -23.09 5.71 -23.20
N SER A 393 -23.89 4.68 -23.03
CA SER A 393 -23.85 3.79 -21.88
C SER A 393 -22.86 2.67 -22.17
N VAL A 394 -21.87 2.53 -21.29
CA VAL A 394 -20.83 1.51 -21.40
C VAL A 394 -20.94 0.60 -20.19
N GLU A 395 -21.12 -0.69 -20.44
CA GLU A 395 -21.22 -1.71 -19.40
C GLU A 395 -20.16 -2.79 -19.55
N GLY A 396 -19.59 -3.20 -18.42
CA GLY A 396 -18.64 -4.29 -18.32
C GLY A 396 -17.43 -3.91 -17.46
N PRO A 397 -16.80 -4.88 -16.80
CA PRO A 397 -15.53 -4.63 -16.14
C PRO A 397 -14.54 -4.12 -17.20
N ASP A 398 -13.86 -3.02 -16.90
CA ASP A 398 -12.80 -2.47 -17.76
C ASP A 398 -13.25 -1.99 -19.15
N ALA A 399 -14.55 -1.85 -19.40
CA ALA A 399 -15.08 -1.53 -20.72
C ALA A 399 -14.70 -0.12 -21.22
N VAL A 400 -14.41 0.81 -20.31
CA VAL A 400 -13.83 2.12 -20.62
C VAL A 400 -12.84 2.52 -19.52
N VAL A 401 -11.84 3.32 -19.90
CA VAL A 401 -10.92 3.96 -18.95
C VAL A 401 -11.13 5.46 -19.03
N LEU A 402 -11.27 6.11 -17.87
CA LEU A 402 -11.39 7.57 -17.79
C LEU A 402 -10.21 8.13 -16.99
N SER A 403 -9.75 9.33 -17.31
CA SER A 403 -8.85 10.07 -16.42
C SER A 403 -9.69 10.86 -15.42
N LYS A 404 -9.34 10.79 -14.13
CA LYS A 404 -10.09 11.42 -13.05
C LYS A 404 -10.14 12.94 -13.25
N ALA A 405 -11.28 13.56 -13.02
CA ALA A 405 -11.44 14.98 -13.13
C ALA A 405 -10.57 15.69 -12.09
N GLY A 406 -9.69 16.58 -12.53
CA GLY A 406 -8.81 17.34 -11.64
C GLY A 406 -7.63 16.52 -11.09
N GLY A 407 -7.40 15.31 -11.60
CA GLY A 407 -6.32 14.44 -11.13
C GLY A 407 -5.82 13.48 -12.20
N GLY A 408 -4.51 13.33 -12.32
CA GLY A 408 -3.89 12.45 -13.31
C GLY A 408 -4.00 10.95 -13.02
N GLU A 409 -5.00 10.51 -12.26
CA GLU A 409 -5.27 9.09 -11.95
C GLU A 409 -6.27 8.51 -12.94
N LEU A 410 -6.15 7.22 -13.29
CA LEU A 410 -7.14 6.56 -14.15
C LEU A 410 -8.24 5.88 -13.33
N VAL A 411 -9.47 5.97 -13.81
CA VAL A 411 -10.69 5.40 -13.24
C VAL A 411 -11.21 4.30 -14.15
N PHE A 412 -11.51 3.16 -13.55
CA PHE A 412 -12.06 1.97 -14.21
C PHE A 412 -13.49 1.72 -13.70
N PRO A 413 -14.51 2.32 -14.33
CA PRO A 413 -15.91 2.09 -13.99
C PRO A 413 -16.42 0.74 -14.51
N ARG A 414 -17.42 0.15 -13.85
CA ARG A 414 -18.12 -1.04 -14.38
C ARG A 414 -19.30 -0.64 -15.26
N ARG A 415 -19.96 0.47 -14.92
CA ARG A 415 -21.01 1.10 -15.74
C ARG A 415 -20.73 2.60 -15.80
N ALA A 416 -20.59 3.13 -17.01
CA ALA A 416 -20.25 4.54 -17.22
C ALA A 416 -21.15 5.19 -18.26
N LEU A 417 -21.47 6.47 -18.02
CA LEU A 417 -21.98 7.36 -19.05
C LEU A 417 -20.80 8.13 -19.65
N VAL A 418 -20.57 7.90 -20.93
CA VAL A 418 -19.45 8.50 -21.66
C VAL A 418 -20.01 9.46 -22.70
N ILE A 419 -19.58 10.71 -22.63
CA ILE A 419 -19.90 11.73 -23.62
C ILE A 419 -18.69 11.88 -24.55
N VAL A 420 -18.88 11.53 -25.82
CA VAL A 420 -17.84 11.66 -26.84
C VAL A 420 -17.86 13.08 -27.40
N VAL A 421 -16.81 13.84 -27.10
CA VAL A 421 -16.58 15.22 -27.56
C VAL A 421 -15.72 15.17 -28.83
N PRO A 422 -16.18 15.73 -29.96
CA PRO A 422 -15.49 15.61 -31.24
C PRO A 422 -14.21 16.45 -31.32
N GLU A 423 -14.30 17.76 -31.08
CA GLU A 423 -13.16 18.70 -31.14
C GLU A 423 -13.02 19.40 -29.79
N VAL A 424 -12.00 19.07 -29.01
CA VAL A 424 -11.85 19.53 -27.63
C VAL A 424 -11.37 20.99 -27.58
N ALA A 425 -10.39 21.35 -28.40
CA ALA A 425 -9.73 22.65 -28.38
C ALA A 425 -10.61 23.80 -28.92
N THR A 426 -11.57 23.48 -29.78
CA THR A 426 -12.54 24.45 -30.33
C THR A 426 -13.82 24.51 -29.50
N THR A 427 -14.18 23.42 -28.82
CA THR A 427 -15.39 23.34 -27.98
C THR A 427 -15.23 24.09 -26.66
N PHE A 428 -14.09 23.92 -25.98
CA PHE A 428 -13.89 24.46 -24.64
C PHE A 428 -13.10 25.78 -24.64
N ASN A 429 -13.35 26.60 -23.62
CA ASN A 429 -12.64 27.86 -23.42
C ASN A 429 -11.23 27.64 -22.86
N ASP A 430 -10.48 28.74 -22.78
CA ASP A 430 -9.09 28.74 -22.35
C ASP A 430 -8.88 28.26 -20.92
N ASP A 431 -9.74 28.70 -20.01
CA ASP A 431 -9.63 28.34 -18.59
C ASP A 431 -9.87 26.85 -18.38
N PHE A 432 -10.86 26.28 -19.08
CA PHE A 432 -11.11 24.85 -19.04
C PHE A 432 -9.94 24.05 -19.64
N LEU A 433 -9.44 24.44 -20.82
CA LEU A 433 -8.32 23.77 -21.48
C LEU A 433 -7.04 23.81 -20.62
N LEU A 434 -6.77 24.95 -19.99
CA LEU A 434 -5.66 25.12 -19.06
C LEU A 434 -5.80 24.20 -17.85
N SER A 435 -7.00 24.13 -17.26
CA SER A 435 -7.31 23.25 -16.14
C SER A 435 -7.13 21.76 -16.48
N VAL A 436 -7.69 21.30 -17.61
CA VAL A 436 -7.57 19.88 -18.00
C VAL A 436 -6.15 19.51 -18.47
N ALA A 437 -5.40 20.46 -19.02
CA ALA A 437 -3.99 20.25 -19.34
C ALA A 437 -3.15 20.13 -18.07
N SER A 438 -3.33 21.03 -17.08
CA SER A 438 -2.56 21.03 -15.84
C SER A 438 -2.81 19.79 -14.98
N THR A 439 -4.02 19.26 -15.05
CA THR A 439 -4.46 18.08 -14.30
C THR A 439 -4.21 16.75 -15.04
N ARG A 440 -3.51 16.80 -16.18
CA ARG A 440 -3.09 15.63 -16.99
C ARG A 440 -4.25 14.86 -17.61
N ASN A 441 -5.37 15.53 -17.85
CA ASN A 441 -6.54 14.99 -18.53
C ASN A 441 -6.44 15.08 -20.07
N ILE A 442 -5.37 15.71 -20.57
CA ILE A 442 -4.99 15.71 -21.99
C ILE A 442 -3.64 15.00 -22.16
N THR A 443 -3.56 14.13 -23.16
CA THR A 443 -2.33 13.46 -23.60
C THR A 443 -2.10 13.70 -25.10
N LEU A 444 -0.82 13.72 -25.49
CA LEU A 444 -0.35 14.00 -26.85
C LEU A 444 0.59 12.86 -27.29
N PRO A 445 0.76 12.57 -28.59
CA PRO A 445 1.28 11.28 -29.04
C PRO A 445 2.79 11.07 -28.92
N GLU A 446 3.62 12.11 -28.96
CA GLU A 446 5.09 11.97 -28.98
C GLU A 446 5.79 13.16 -28.32
N LEU A 447 6.96 12.90 -27.70
CA LEU A 447 7.74 13.92 -26.99
C LEU A 447 8.30 15.01 -27.90
N ASP A 448 9.08 14.64 -28.92
CA ASP A 448 9.83 15.62 -29.73
C ASP A 448 8.95 16.56 -30.57
N PRO A 449 7.88 16.07 -31.25
CA PRO A 449 6.94 16.95 -31.92
C PRO A 449 6.23 17.90 -30.95
N THR A 450 5.81 17.39 -29.79
CA THR A 450 5.12 18.19 -28.77
C THR A 450 6.05 19.25 -28.17
N GLN A 451 7.29 18.89 -27.84
CA GLN A 451 8.28 19.85 -27.37
C GLN A 451 8.57 20.95 -28.40
N ARG A 452 8.63 20.60 -29.69
CA ARG A 452 8.77 21.60 -30.76
C ARG A 452 7.57 22.53 -30.84
N ALA A 453 6.35 21.99 -30.73
CA ALA A 453 5.13 22.80 -30.72
C ALA A 453 5.08 23.76 -29.51
N VAL A 454 5.42 23.27 -28.31
CA VAL A 454 5.51 24.08 -27.09
C VAL A 454 6.57 25.19 -27.22
N ARG A 455 7.74 24.87 -27.80
CA ARG A 455 8.79 25.87 -28.08
C ARG A 455 8.33 26.90 -29.11
N ALA A 456 7.71 26.47 -30.20
CA ALA A 456 7.20 27.37 -31.24
C ALA A 456 6.08 28.28 -30.72
N ALA A 457 5.32 27.82 -29.72
CA ALA A 457 4.31 28.61 -29.04
C ALA A 457 4.89 29.58 -27.98
N GLY A 458 6.20 29.59 -27.75
CA GLY A 458 6.85 30.45 -26.76
C GLY A 458 6.66 29.99 -25.31
N LEU A 459 6.34 28.71 -25.09
CA LEU A 459 5.98 28.17 -23.78
C LEU A 459 7.10 27.33 -23.13
N ALA A 460 8.26 27.22 -23.77
CA ALA A 460 9.34 26.30 -23.37
C ALA A 460 9.83 26.48 -21.91
N ASP A 461 9.78 27.71 -21.40
CA ASP A 461 10.27 28.05 -20.06
C ASP A 461 9.23 27.83 -18.97
N LYS A 462 7.97 27.60 -19.34
CA LYS A 462 6.82 27.55 -18.41
C LYS A 462 6.00 26.26 -18.52
N VAL A 463 6.14 25.52 -19.61
CA VAL A 463 5.40 24.28 -19.88
C VAL A 463 6.38 23.17 -20.18
N GLN A 464 6.37 22.16 -19.34
CA GLN A 464 7.19 20.97 -19.46
C GLN A 464 6.40 19.87 -20.18
N VAL A 465 7.07 19.10 -21.02
CA VAL A 465 6.48 17.94 -21.69
C VAL A 465 7.09 16.69 -21.08
N ARG A 466 6.26 15.82 -20.49
CA ARG A 466 6.70 14.61 -19.80
C ARG A 466 5.92 13.40 -20.31
N PHE A 467 6.52 12.23 -20.34
CA PHE A 467 5.77 11.02 -20.68
C PHE A 467 4.72 10.71 -19.61
N ALA A 468 3.53 10.33 -20.05
CA ALA A 468 2.39 10.09 -19.19
C ALA A 468 2.65 8.94 -18.19
N ALA A 469 3.37 7.90 -18.63
CA ALA A 469 3.67 6.71 -17.84
C ALA A 469 4.72 6.91 -16.74
N GLN A 470 5.51 7.99 -16.76
CA GLN A 470 6.69 8.17 -15.90
C GLN A 470 6.37 8.18 -14.40
N ASP A 471 5.29 8.85 -13.99
CA ASP A 471 4.93 8.96 -12.57
C ASP A 471 4.03 7.78 -12.12
N GLY A 472 3.22 7.23 -13.05
CA GLY A 472 2.21 6.20 -12.74
C GLY A 472 2.80 4.83 -12.43
N VAL A 473 3.85 4.40 -13.14
CA VAL A 473 4.45 3.06 -12.96
C VAL A 473 5.18 2.94 -11.63
N LEU A 474 5.98 3.94 -11.25
CA LEU A 474 6.73 3.96 -9.98
C LEU A 474 5.80 4.00 -8.77
N LEU A 475 4.73 4.80 -8.83
CA LEU A 475 3.72 4.86 -7.77
C LEU A 475 2.99 3.51 -7.60
N ALA A 476 2.62 2.87 -8.72
CA ALA A 476 1.94 1.57 -8.69
C ALA A 476 2.80 0.49 -8.02
N GLN A 477 4.10 0.45 -8.33
CA GLN A 477 5.03 -0.50 -7.71
C GLN A 477 5.16 -0.29 -6.19
N TYR A 478 5.25 0.96 -5.74
CA TYR A 478 5.35 1.30 -4.32
C TYR A 478 4.09 0.85 -3.55
N VAL A 479 2.90 1.15 -4.07
CA VAL A 479 1.65 0.79 -3.39
C VAL A 479 1.39 -0.72 -3.42
N ALA A 480 1.75 -1.41 -4.52
CA ALA A 480 1.67 -2.86 -4.59
C ALA A 480 2.54 -3.53 -3.51
N PHE A 481 3.75 -3.03 -3.31
CA PHE A 481 4.64 -3.50 -2.23
C PHE A 481 4.04 -3.20 -0.84
N GLU A 482 3.49 -2.00 -0.64
CA GLU A 482 2.84 -1.62 0.62
C GLU A 482 1.65 -2.54 0.94
N ALA A 483 0.81 -2.86 -0.04
CA ALA A 483 -0.32 -3.76 0.16
C ALA A 483 0.10 -5.20 0.44
N LEU A 484 1.18 -5.68 -0.20
CA LEU A 484 1.74 -6.98 0.15
C LEU A 484 2.22 -6.99 1.60
N MET A 485 2.95 -5.96 2.05
CA MET A 485 3.38 -5.83 3.44
C MET A 485 2.19 -5.81 4.41
N LEU A 486 1.14 -5.06 4.11
CA LEU A 486 -0.09 -5.01 4.91
C LEU A 486 -0.79 -6.38 4.96
N ALA A 487 -0.87 -7.09 3.83
CA ALA A 487 -1.48 -8.41 3.76
C ALA A 487 -0.69 -9.45 4.57
N THR A 488 0.64 -9.45 4.47
CA THR A 488 1.50 -10.35 5.26
C THR A 488 1.43 -10.04 6.75
N SER A 489 1.32 -8.76 7.11
CA SER A 489 1.18 -8.31 8.49
C SER A 489 -0.15 -8.73 9.10
N LEU A 490 -1.24 -8.58 8.33
CA LEU A 490 -2.56 -9.06 8.73
C LEU A 490 -2.56 -10.58 8.93
N ALA A 491 -1.92 -11.33 8.04
CA ALA A 491 -1.77 -12.78 8.20
C ALA A 491 -1.02 -13.14 9.50
N ALA A 492 0.09 -12.45 9.79
CA ALA A 492 0.84 -12.64 11.04
C ALA A 492 0.00 -12.34 12.29
N LEU A 493 -0.80 -11.26 12.28
CA LEU A 493 -1.72 -10.91 13.36
C LEU A 493 -2.81 -11.96 13.56
N VAL A 494 -3.39 -12.48 12.47
CA VAL A 494 -4.39 -13.56 12.53
C VAL A 494 -3.77 -14.81 13.16
N VAL A 495 -2.56 -15.21 12.75
CA VAL A 495 -1.86 -16.35 13.36
C VAL A 495 -1.57 -16.09 14.84
N ALA A 496 -1.10 -14.90 15.21
CA ALA A 496 -0.85 -14.52 16.59
C ALA A 496 -2.11 -14.60 17.46
N PHE A 497 -3.25 -14.13 16.93
CA PHE A 497 -4.55 -14.25 17.57
C PHE A 497 -4.97 -15.71 17.74
N LEU A 498 -4.87 -16.53 16.69
CA LEU A 498 -5.24 -17.95 16.73
C LEU A 498 -4.40 -18.72 17.75
N VAL A 499 -3.08 -18.49 17.78
CA VAL A 499 -2.17 -19.10 18.77
C VAL A 499 -2.56 -18.65 20.19
N SER A 500 -2.80 -17.36 20.40
CA SER A 500 -3.20 -16.83 21.71
C SER A 500 -4.55 -17.37 22.18
N ALA A 501 -5.53 -17.47 21.28
CA ALA A 501 -6.85 -18.05 21.55
C ALA A 501 -6.75 -19.54 21.90
N PHE A 502 -5.92 -20.29 21.16
CA PHE A 502 -5.66 -21.69 21.43
C PHE A 502 -5.02 -21.90 22.81
N ILE A 503 -3.99 -21.11 23.16
CA ILE A 503 -3.36 -21.17 24.48
C ILE A 503 -4.38 -20.81 25.57
N SER A 504 -5.16 -19.73 25.39
CA SER A 504 -6.19 -19.30 26.34
C SER A 504 -7.20 -20.42 26.62
N ALA A 505 -7.66 -21.09 25.55
CA ALA A 505 -8.55 -22.24 25.63
C ALA A 505 -7.90 -23.42 26.37
N LEU A 506 -6.64 -23.74 26.08
CA LEU A 506 -5.90 -24.82 26.73
C LEU A 506 -5.69 -24.55 28.23
N ILE A 507 -5.28 -23.34 28.61
CA ILE A 507 -5.12 -22.91 30.00
C ILE A 507 -6.47 -23.07 30.73
N THR A 508 -7.54 -22.51 30.18
CA THR A 508 -8.88 -22.60 30.78
C THR A 508 -9.37 -24.05 30.91
N ALA A 509 -9.07 -24.89 29.91
CA ALA A 509 -9.43 -26.30 29.95
C ALA A 509 -8.65 -27.09 31.00
N THR A 510 -7.35 -26.82 31.17
CA THR A 510 -6.52 -27.47 32.18
C THR A 510 -6.94 -27.10 33.61
N LEU A 511 -7.15 -25.81 33.90
CA LEU A 511 -7.65 -25.34 35.20
C LEU A 511 -9.04 -25.92 35.52
N GLY A 512 -9.87 -26.09 34.51
CA GLY A 512 -11.20 -26.67 34.63
C GLY A 512 -11.27 -28.19 34.46
N ALA A 513 -10.14 -28.91 34.39
CA ALA A 513 -10.12 -30.32 34.01
C ALA A 513 -10.82 -31.21 35.05
N ARG A 514 -10.57 -30.99 36.35
CA ARG A 514 -11.19 -31.77 37.44
C ARG A 514 -12.70 -31.60 37.49
N ALA A 515 -13.17 -30.34 37.46
CA ALA A 515 -14.60 -30.05 37.44
C ALA A 515 -15.28 -30.54 36.15
N GLY A 516 -14.59 -30.44 35.01
CA GLY A 516 -15.06 -30.97 33.74
C GLY A 516 -15.19 -32.49 33.73
N PHE A 517 -14.22 -33.21 34.31
CA PHE A 517 -14.25 -34.65 34.48
C PHE A 517 -15.47 -35.09 35.31
N ILE A 518 -15.68 -34.51 36.50
CA ILE A 518 -16.82 -34.82 37.38
C ILE A 518 -18.16 -34.53 36.66
N ARG A 519 -18.27 -33.38 35.98
CA ARG A 519 -19.50 -33.01 35.26
C ARG A 519 -19.78 -33.95 34.08
N ARG A 520 -18.74 -34.47 33.42
CA ARG A 520 -18.89 -35.36 32.28
C ARG A 520 -19.23 -36.79 32.72
N THR A 521 -18.61 -37.29 33.79
CA THR A 521 -18.92 -38.61 34.36
C THR A 521 -20.33 -38.65 34.95
N THR A 522 -20.84 -37.52 35.45
CA THR A 522 -22.25 -37.36 35.88
C THR A 522 -23.24 -37.13 34.72
N GLY A 523 -22.84 -37.36 33.47
CA GLY A 523 -23.73 -37.37 32.30
C GLY A 523 -24.01 -36.00 31.66
N ARG A 524 -23.40 -34.90 32.12
CA ARG A 524 -23.64 -33.59 31.47
C ARG A 524 -23.06 -33.54 30.05
N PRO A 525 -23.77 -32.91 29.10
CA PRO A 525 -23.29 -32.75 27.73
C PRO A 525 -22.15 -31.72 27.65
N TRP A 526 -21.31 -31.84 26.63
CA TRP A 526 -20.18 -30.94 26.38
C TRP A 526 -20.58 -29.47 26.28
N ALA A 527 -21.73 -29.18 25.66
CA ALA A 527 -22.26 -27.83 25.54
C ALA A 527 -22.37 -27.14 26.90
N ARG A 528 -22.91 -27.80 27.94
CA ARG A 528 -23.04 -27.22 29.29
C ARG A 528 -21.70 -27.06 30.03
N ILE A 529 -20.67 -27.78 29.62
CA ILE A 529 -19.32 -27.70 30.21
C ILE A 529 -18.52 -26.57 29.56
N VAL A 530 -18.67 -26.39 28.25
CA VAL A 530 -17.92 -25.42 27.43
C VAL A 530 -18.57 -24.04 27.42
N LEU A 531 -19.90 -23.95 27.41
CA LEU A 531 -20.63 -22.68 27.25
C LEU A 531 -20.20 -21.59 28.27
N PRO A 532 -20.04 -21.88 29.58
CA PRO A 532 -19.60 -20.87 30.54
C PRO A 532 -18.17 -20.34 30.30
N ARG A 533 -17.36 -21.06 29.52
CA ARG A 533 -16.00 -20.66 29.14
C ARG A 533 -15.99 -19.78 27.89
N LEU A 534 -17.06 -19.83 27.10
CA LEU A 534 -17.20 -19.11 25.83
C LEU A 534 -17.94 -17.78 25.98
N THR A 535 -18.83 -17.63 26.97
CA THR A 535 -19.67 -16.44 27.11
C THR A 535 -18.85 -15.15 27.21
N THR A 536 -17.88 -15.08 28.12
CA THR A 536 -17.05 -13.89 28.30
C THR A 536 -16.24 -13.53 27.05
N PRO A 537 -15.44 -14.42 26.43
CA PRO A 537 -14.67 -14.05 25.24
C PRO A 537 -15.56 -13.73 24.02
N LEU A 538 -16.70 -14.38 23.86
CA LEU A 538 -17.64 -14.05 22.77
C LEU A 538 -18.31 -12.69 22.99
N LEU A 539 -18.77 -12.38 24.20
CA LEU A 539 -19.36 -11.07 24.51
C LEU A 539 -18.35 -9.94 24.34
N LEU A 540 -17.11 -10.13 24.78
CA LEU A 540 -16.03 -9.18 24.54
C LEU A 540 -15.74 -9.01 23.05
N GLY A 541 -15.67 -10.12 22.29
CA GLY A 541 -15.45 -10.10 20.85
C GLY A 541 -16.55 -9.35 20.10
N VAL A 542 -17.81 -9.59 20.45
CA VAL A 542 -18.97 -8.88 19.87
C VAL A 542 -18.96 -7.40 20.27
N GLY A 543 -18.71 -7.08 21.54
CA GLY A 543 -18.66 -5.70 22.02
C GLY A 543 -17.59 -4.89 21.30
N ILE A 544 -16.36 -5.41 21.24
CA ILE A 544 -15.24 -4.77 20.53
C ILE A 544 -15.52 -4.69 19.03
N GLY A 545 -16.03 -5.77 18.43
CA GLY A 545 -16.44 -5.78 17.04
C GLY A 545 -17.46 -4.71 16.71
N GLY A 546 -18.43 -4.50 17.59
CA GLY A 546 -19.43 -3.42 17.50
C GLY A 546 -18.80 -2.03 17.59
N THR A 547 -17.92 -1.80 18.58
CA THR A 547 -17.21 -0.52 18.75
C THR A 547 -16.33 -0.21 17.55
N VAL A 548 -15.53 -1.18 17.07
CA VAL A 548 -14.68 -1.00 15.90
C VAL A 548 -15.54 -0.75 14.66
N SER A 549 -16.62 -1.50 14.45
CA SER A 549 -17.55 -1.30 13.33
C SER A 549 -18.18 0.10 13.32
N ALA A 550 -18.42 0.68 14.49
CA ALA A 550 -18.96 2.03 14.63
C ALA A 550 -17.96 3.12 14.22
N VAL A 551 -16.66 2.92 14.51
CA VAL A 551 -15.59 3.88 14.20
C VAL A 551 -15.01 3.69 12.79
N THR A 552 -15.08 2.48 12.23
CA THR A 552 -14.59 2.20 10.87
C THR A 552 -15.55 2.72 9.79
N ALA A 553 -15.00 3.11 8.65
CA ALA A 553 -15.75 3.51 7.46
C ALA A 553 -16.78 2.44 7.05
N ARG A 554 -17.91 2.89 6.47
CA ARG A 554 -19.05 2.02 6.14
C ARG A 554 -18.65 0.82 5.28
N ASP A 555 -17.74 1.02 4.32
CA ASP A 555 -17.28 -0.02 3.39
C ASP A 555 -16.39 -1.08 4.06
N SER A 556 -15.80 -0.76 5.21
CA SER A 556 -14.95 -1.69 5.97
C SER A 556 -15.73 -2.55 6.98
N ARG A 557 -16.98 -2.20 7.29
CA ARG A 557 -17.85 -2.94 8.23
C ARG A 557 -18.06 -4.42 7.92
N PRO A 558 -18.32 -4.87 6.66
CA PRO A 558 -18.51 -6.31 6.40
C PRO A 558 -17.27 -7.13 6.75
N TRP A 559 -16.08 -6.59 6.55
CA TRP A 559 -14.81 -7.24 6.91
C TRP A 559 -14.64 -7.39 8.42
N VAL A 560 -15.00 -6.36 9.19
CA VAL A 560 -14.99 -6.41 10.66
C VAL A 560 -15.97 -7.47 11.17
N VAL A 561 -17.19 -7.50 10.62
CA VAL A 561 -18.21 -8.50 10.99
C VAL A 561 -17.73 -9.92 10.66
N ALA A 562 -17.20 -10.14 9.46
CA ALA A 562 -16.65 -11.43 9.07
C ALA A 562 -15.51 -11.88 10.01
N ALA A 563 -14.61 -10.98 10.39
CA ALA A 563 -13.53 -11.27 11.31
C ALA A 563 -14.03 -11.60 12.74
N VAL A 564 -15.06 -10.91 13.22
CA VAL A 564 -15.69 -11.21 14.52
C VAL A 564 -16.34 -12.59 14.50
N LEU A 565 -17.05 -12.94 13.42
CA LEU A 565 -17.67 -14.25 13.26
C LEU A 565 -16.63 -15.37 13.18
N LEU A 566 -15.59 -15.20 12.35
CA LEU A 566 -14.50 -16.17 12.20
C LEU A 566 -13.69 -16.30 13.50
N GLY A 567 -13.40 -15.20 14.18
CA GLY A 567 -12.71 -15.19 15.46
C GLY A 567 -13.52 -15.88 16.55
N GLY A 568 -14.83 -15.60 16.63
CA GLY A 568 -15.75 -16.28 17.55
C GLY A 568 -15.86 -17.78 17.27
N PHE A 569 -15.90 -18.17 15.99
CA PHE A 569 -15.86 -19.57 15.58
C PHE A 569 -14.55 -20.26 16.00
N ALA A 570 -13.40 -19.64 15.74
CA ALA A 570 -12.09 -20.18 16.13
C ALA A 570 -11.98 -20.38 17.65
N VAL A 571 -12.38 -19.37 18.45
CA VAL A 571 -12.41 -19.47 19.92
C VAL A 571 -13.32 -20.61 20.39
N THR A 572 -14.47 -20.79 19.73
CA THR A 572 -15.42 -21.87 20.02
C THR A 572 -14.80 -23.24 19.77
N VAL A 573 -14.20 -23.44 18.58
CA VAL A 573 -13.53 -24.69 18.19
C VAL A 573 -12.37 -25.00 19.14
N PHE A 574 -11.51 -24.03 19.44
CA PHE A 574 -10.36 -24.24 20.34
C PHE A 574 -10.79 -24.56 21.76
N THR A 575 -11.81 -23.88 22.29
CA THR A 575 -12.31 -24.13 23.65
C THR A 575 -12.95 -25.52 23.75
N TRP A 576 -13.71 -25.92 22.74
CA TRP A 576 -14.31 -27.25 22.67
C TRP A 576 -13.23 -28.34 22.58
N GLY A 577 -12.32 -28.24 21.62
CA GLY A 577 -11.23 -29.18 21.41
C GLY A 577 -10.34 -29.32 22.65
N SER A 578 -9.99 -28.20 23.27
CA SER A 578 -9.17 -28.19 24.50
C SER A 578 -9.89 -28.84 25.68
N ALA A 579 -11.21 -28.64 25.81
CA ALA A 579 -12.00 -29.28 26.86
C ALA A 579 -12.05 -30.81 26.68
N VAL A 580 -12.25 -31.29 25.45
CA VAL A 580 -12.21 -32.72 25.11
C VAL A 580 -10.83 -33.31 25.38
N HIS A 581 -9.76 -32.62 24.97
CA HIS A 581 -8.38 -33.05 25.21
C HIS A 581 -8.07 -33.16 26.71
N ALA A 582 -8.43 -32.14 27.50
CA ALA A 582 -8.22 -32.13 28.95
C ALA A 582 -8.97 -33.30 29.64
N PHE A 583 -10.19 -33.61 29.21
CA PHE A 583 -10.95 -34.75 29.72
C PHE A 583 -10.31 -36.09 29.37
N ARG A 584 -9.92 -36.32 28.11
CA ARG A 584 -9.22 -37.56 27.70
C ARG A 584 -7.95 -37.77 28.51
N ARG A 585 -7.22 -36.68 28.78
CA ARG A 585 -6.01 -36.72 29.61
C ARG A 585 -6.30 -37.03 31.09
N ALA A 586 -7.43 -36.54 31.62
CA ALA A 586 -7.88 -36.87 32.97
C ALA A 586 -8.25 -38.35 33.08
N VAL A 587 -9.03 -38.87 32.12
CA VAL A 587 -9.44 -40.30 32.06
C VAL A 587 -8.21 -41.22 32.05
N ARG A 588 -7.20 -40.95 31.22
CA ARG A 588 -5.96 -41.74 31.14
C ARG A 588 -5.09 -41.72 32.40
N ARG A 589 -5.40 -40.87 33.38
CA ARG A 589 -4.66 -40.79 34.65
C ARG A 589 -5.42 -41.45 35.80
N THR A 590 -6.71 -41.68 35.64
CA THR A 590 -7.58 -42.31 36.65
C THR A 590 -7.91 -43.75 36.34
N LEU A 591 -7.90 -44.15 35.07
CA LEU A 591 -7.83 -45.53 34.60
C LEU A 591 -6.38 -45.87 34.28
#